data_AF-A0A6P2I342-F1
#
_entry.id   AF-A0A6P2I342-F1
#
_cell.length_a   1.000
_cell.length_b   1.000
_cell.length_c   1.000
_cell.angle_alpha   90.00
_cell.angle_beta   90.00
_cell.angle_gamma   90.00
#
_symmetry.space_group_name_H-M   'P 1'
#
loop_
_entity.id
_entity.type
_entity.pdbx_description
1 polymer ?
#
loop_
_entity_poly.entity_id
_entity_poly.type
_entity_poly.pdbx_seq_one_letter_code
_entity_poly.pdbx_strand_id
1 'polypeptide(L)'
;MLAACGAPTEQSVPAALNLSLTQATASGAYVVTLEPPTTPPPLNQMHVWTVKVNGASGEPVRGARIDVSGGMPQHGHGFPTRPRVVAGDGNGVYRLQGMKFSMPGWWTITLKVRDAQRDDDVTFNVVLPPAVAS
;
A
#
# COMPACT_ATOMS: atom_id res chain seq x y z
N MET A 1 -17.88 -9.77 -30.29
CA MET A 1 -17.42 -10.19 -28.95
C MET A 1 -17.62 -9.02 -28.00
N LEU A 2 -18.63 -9.08 -27.14
CA LEU A 2 -18.92 -8.05 -26.16
C LEU A 2 -17.92 -8.21 -25.00
N ALA A 3 -17.03 -7.22 -24.82
CA ALA A 3 -16.21 -7.12 -23.63
C ALA A 3 -17.11 -6.74 -22.45
N ALA A 4 -17.27 -7.66 -21.50
CA ALA A 4 -17.92 -7.37 -20.24
C ALA A 4 -16.97 -6.51 -19.41
N CYS A 5 -17.27 -5.21 -19.28
CA CYS A 5 -16.69 -4.36 -18.26
C CYS A 5 -17.26 -4.80 -16.91
N GLY A 6 -16.53 -5.66 -16.19
CA GLY A 6 -16.85 -5.95 -14.79
C GLY A 6 -16.70 -4.68 -13.98
N ALA A 7 -17.80 -4.11 -13.49
CA ALA A 7 -17.75 -3.02 -12.54
C ALA A 7 -17.05 -3.52 -11.27
N PRO A 8 -16.12 -2.75 -10.68
CA PRO A 8 -15.52 -3.10 -9.40
C PRO A 8 -16.63 -3.20 -8.36
N THR A 9 -16.81 -4.40 -7.80
CA THR A 9 -17.83 -4.69 -6.79
C THR A 9 -17.43 -4.07 -5.47
N GLU A 10 -18.33 -3.30 -4.86
CA GLU A 10 -18.22 -2.86 -3.47
C GLU A 10 -18.12 -4.08 -2.54
N GLN A 11 -17.27 -3.98 -1.51
CA GLN A 11 -17.01 -5.07 -0.56
C GLN A 11 -17.28 -4.61 0.87
N SER A 12 -18.00 -5.40 1.66
CA SER A 12 -18.14 -5.12 3.10
C SER A 12 -16.78 -5.16 3.80
N VAL A 13 -16.56 -4.26 4.76
CA VAL A 13 -15.35 -4.26 5.58
C VAL A 13 -15.25 -5.58 6.37
N PRO A 14 -14.17 -6.37 6.23
CA PRO A 14 -13.97 -7.58 7.02
C PRO A 14 -13.91 -7.28 8.52
N ALA A 15 -14.47 -8.18 9.34
CA ALA A 15 -14.53 -8.00 10.79
C ALA A 15 -13.16 -8.01 11.49
N ALA A 16 -12.15 -8.66 10.90
CA ALA A 16 -10.83 -8.85 11.48
C ALA A 16 -9.74 -8.46 10.47
N LEU A 17 -9.56 -7.16 10.24
CA LEU A 17 -8.48 -6.65 9.41
C LEU A 17 -7.14 -6.73 10.14
N ASN A 18 -6.12 -7.26 9.47
CA ASN A 18 -4.73 -7.06 9.88
C ASN A 18 -4.33 -5.62 9.52
N LEU A 19 -4.16 -4.78 10.56
CA LEU A 19 -3.74 -3.37 10.44
C LEU A 19 -2.24 -3.18 10.67
N SER A 20 -1.46 -4.27 10.82
CA SER A 20 0.00 -4.16 10.95
C SER A 20 0.59 -3.51 9.70
N LEU A 21 1.43 -2.51 9.91
CA LEU A 21 2.21 -1.86 8.85
C LEU A 21 3.55 -2.55 8.59
N THR A 22 3.85 -3.64 9.29
CA THR A 22 4.96 -4.54 8.97
C THR A 22 4.42 -5.94 8.70
N GLN A 23 4.64 -6.47 7.50
CA GLN A 23 4.12 -7.77 7.08
C GLN A 23 5.11 -8.47 6.15
N ALA A 24 5.11 -9.80 6.19
CA ALA A 24 5.77 -10.60 5.17
C ALA A 24 4.96 -10.56 3.86
N THR A 25 5.64 -10.68 2.74
CA THR A 25 5.00 -10.92 1.44
C THR A 25 4.41 -12.33 1.36
N ALA A 26 3.55 -12.60 0.38
CA ALA A 26 2.72 -13.79 0.30
C ALA A 26 3.52 -15.10 0.34
N SER A 27 4.69 -15.15 -0.31
CA SER A 27 5.61 -16.30 -0.24
C SER A 27 6.63 -16.22 0.91
N GLY A 28 6.63 -15.13 1.66
CA GLY A 28 7.62 -14.86 2.71
C GLY A 28 8.99 -14.43 2.19
N ALA A 29 9.11 -14.09 0.91
CA ALA A 29 10.38 -13.68 0.31
C ALA A 29 10.96 -12.41 0.96
N TYR A 30 10.07 -11.49 1.35
CA TYR A 30 10.39 -10.19 1.90
C TYR A 30 9.58 -9.89 3.15
N VAL A 31 10.11 -9.00 3.98
CA VAL A 31 9.38 -8.28 5.01
C VAL A 31 9.31 -6.82 4.60
N VAL A 32 8.09 -6.28 4.53
CA VAL A 32 7.82 -4.90 4.10
C VAL A 32 7.25 -4.12 5.26
N THR A 33 7.80 -2.93 5.52
CA THR A 33 7.28 -1.96 6.48
C THR A 33 6.82 -0.70 5.76
N LEU A 34 5.59 -0.28 6.02
CA LEU A 34 5.02 1.02 5.61
C LEU A 34 5.07 2.01 6.76
N GLU A 35 5.54 3.23 6.50
CA GLU A 35 5.55 4.31 7.50
C GLU A 35 4.84 5.54 6.92
N PRO A 36 3.63 5.89 7.41
CA PRO A 36 2.97 7.12 7.02
C PRO A 36 3.68 8.34 7.63
N PRO A 37 3.48 9.54 7.08
CA PRO A 37 4.08 10.75 7.64
C PRO A 37 3.47 11.16 8.99
N THR A 38 2.24 10.72 9.26
CA THR A 38 1.50 10.94 10.51
C THR A 38 0.62 9.73 10.80
N THR A 39 0.20 9.58 12.06
CA THR A 39 -0.80 8.58 12.46
C THR A 39 -2.00 9.29 13.09
N PRO A 40 -3.19 9.23 12.48
CA PRO A 40 -3.50 8.60 11.19
C PRO A 40 -2.85 9.32 9.98
N PRO A 41 -2.74 8.66 8.81
CA PRO A 41 -2.28 9.31 7.58
C PRO A 41 -3.20 10.48 7.18
N PRO A 42 -2.68 11.50 6.46
CA PRO A 42 -3.47 12.67 6.08
C PRO A 42 -4.66 12.32 5.19
N LEU A 43 -5.84 12.84 5.54
CA LEU A 43 -7.05 12.73 4.75
C LEU A 43 -7.14 13.88 3.74
N ASN A 44 -7.58 13.58 2.51
CA ASN A 44 -7.79 14.53 1.42
C ASN A 44 -6.56 15.40 1.08
N GLN A 45 -5.36 14.98 1.48
CA GLN A 45 -4.10 15.69 1.22
C GLN A 45 -3.11 14.76 0.54
N MET A 46 -2.31 15.30 -0.37
CA MET A 46 -1.20 14.57 -0.99
C MET A 46 -0.11 14.36 0.03
N HIS A 47 0.42 13.14 0.11
CA HIS A 47 1.49 12.83 1.04
C HIS A 47 2.39 11.69 0.52
N VAL A 48 3.47 11.44 1.26
CA VAL A 48 4.49 10.45 0.92
C VAL A 48 4.70 9.51 2.11
N TRP A 49 4.71 8.21 1.85
CA TRP A 49 5.03 7.19 2.83
C TRP A 49 6.47 6.71 2.61
N THR A 50 7.12 6.29 3.68
CA THR A 50 8.36 5.51 3.58
C THR A 50 7.99 4.02 3.45
N VAL A 51 8.69 3.32 2.55
CA VAL A 51 8.59 1.87 2.40
C VAL A 51 9.96 1.29 2.69
N LYS A 52 10.05 0.36 3.63
CA LYS A 52 11.26 -0.41 3.92
C LYS A 52 11.07 -1.83 3.44
N VAL A 53 12.04 -2.38 2.72
CA VAL A 53 12.01 -3.75 2.22
C VAL A 53 13.27 -4.47 2.69
N ASN A 54 13.05 -5.54 3.44
CA ASN A 54 14.07 -6.45 3.91
C ASN A 54 13.80 -7.85 3.34
N GLY A 55 14.84 -8.65 3.12
CA GLY A 55 14.66 -10.06 2.81
C GLY A 55 14.23 -10.85 4.04
N ALA A 56 13.87 -12.12 3.85
CA ALA A 56 13.44 -13.00 4.94
C ALA A 56 14.46 -13.12 6.09
N SER A 57 15.77 -12.96 5.81
CA SER A 57 16.85 -12.96 6.82
C SER A 57 17.16 -11.58 7.42
N GLY A 58 16.40 -10.55 7.04
CA GLY A 58 16.48 -9.20 7.63
C GLY A 58 17.44 -8.24 6.93
N GLU A 59 18.16 -8.65 5.89
CA GLU A 59 19.02 -7.79 5.10
C GLU A 59 18.21 -6.80 4.24
N PRO A 60 18.66 -5.55 4.06
CA PRO A 60 17.96 -4.58 3.23
C PRO A 60 18.02 -4.93 1.74
N VAL A 61 16.86 -4.94 1.07
CA VAL A 61 16.76 -5.24 -0.37
C VAL A 61 16.92 -3.96 -1.18
N ARG A 62 18.09 -3.80 -1.81
CA ARG A 62 18.41 -2.61 -2.63
C ARG A 62 18.00 -2.82 -4.09
N GLY A 63 17.58 -1.75 -4.75
CA GLY A 63 17.32 -1.75 -6.20
C GLY A 63 16.07 -2.52 -6.64
N ALA A 64 15.18 -2.87 -5.72
CA ALA A 64 13.92 -3.51 -6.06
C ALA A 64 13.03 -2.58 -6.90
N ARG A 65 12.32 -3.15 -7.86
CA ARG A 65 11.21 -2.48 -8.54
C ARG A 65 9.95 -2.77 -7.74
N ILE A 66 9.24 -1.73 -7.32
CA ILE A 66 8.04 -1.86 -6.50
C ILE A 66 6.87 -1.19 -7.23
N ASP A 67 5.88 -1.99 -7.62
CA ASP A 67 4.61 -1.45 -8.09
C ASP A 67 3.65 -1.28 -6.91
N VAL A 68 2.81 -0.25 -6.98
CA VAL A 68 1.75 0.00 -6.01
C VAL A 68 0.40 -0.03 -6.70
N SER A 69 -0.56 -0.70 -6.07
CA SER A 69 -1.97 -0.71 -6.42
C SER A 69 -2.81 -0.70 -5.14
N GLY A 70 -4.14 -0.72 -5.30
CA GLY A 70 -5.08 -0.67 -4.18
C GLY A 70 -6.13 0.41 -4.38
N GLY A 71 -6.81 0.75 -3.29
CA GLY A 71 -7.95 1.67 -3.33
C GLY A 71 -8.83 1.51 -2.11
N MET A 72 -10.12 1.74 -2.30
CA MET A 72 -11.15 1.65 -1.27
C MET A 72 -12.13 0.53 -1.66
N PRO A 73 -11.88 -0.73 -1.24
CA PRO A 73 -12.72 -1.85 -1.65
C PRO A 73 -14.18 -1.67 -1.23
N GLN A 74 -14.41 -0.99 -0.10
CA GLN A 74 -15.76 -0.66 0.38
C GLN A 74 -16.61 0.12 -0.62
N HIS A 75 -15.99 0.91 -1.49
CA HIS A 75 -16.67 1.71 -2.50
C HIS A 75 -16.27 1.32 -3.93
N GLY A 76 -15.60 0.17 -4.10
CA GLY A 76 -15.24 -0.36 -5.41
C GLY A 76 -14.40 0.60 -6.26
N HIS A 77 -13.54 1.44 -5.68
CA HIS A 77 -12.71 2.35 -6.48
C HIS A 77 -11.24 2.31 -6.09
N GLY A 78 -10.36 2.67 -7.03
CA GLY A 78 -8.93 2.81 -6.81
C GLY A 78 -8.56 4.07 -6.02
N PHE A 79 -7.26 4.36 -5.94
CA PHE A 79 -6.79 5.66 -5.49
C PHE A 79 -7.28 6.78 -6.42
N PRO A 80 -7.58 7.99 -5.89
CA PRO A 80 -7.95 9.16 -6.69
C PRO A 80 -6.76 9.76 -7.48
N THR A 81 -5.57 9.18 -7.32
CA THR A 81 -4.30 9.60 -7.92
C THR A 81 -3.60 8.40 -8.56
N ARG A 82 -2.37 8.59 -9.04
CA ARG A 82 -1.49 7.52 -9.49
C ARG A 82 -0.27 7.42 -8.57
N PRO A 83 -0.38 6.76 -7.40
CA PRO A 83 0.77 6.55 -6.53
C PRO A 83 1.87 5.78 -7.26
N ARG A 84 3.12 6.03 -6.85
CA ARG A 84 4.29 5.32 -7.38
C ARG A 84 5.35 5.17 -6.30
N VAL A 85 6.11 4.09 -6.35
CA VAL A 85 7.26 3.88 -5.47
C VAL A 85 8.53 4.26 -6.22
N VAL A 86 9.36 5.09 -5.60
CA VAL A 86 10.68 5.49 -6.13
C VAL A 86 11.77 5.17 -5.12
N ALA A 87 13.02 5.12 -5.57
CA ALA A 87 14.16 4.95 -4.67
C ALA A 87 14.21 6.07 -3.62
N GLY A 88 14.53 5.71 -2.37
CA GLY A 88 14.79 6.64 -1.27
C GLY A 88 16.29 6.77 -0.99
N ASP A 89 16.65 6.83 0.29
CA ASP A 89 18.03 7.07 0.76
C ASP A 89 18.94 5.82 0.69
N GLY A 90 18.56 4.81 -0.09
CA GLY A 90 19.25 3.53 -0.18
C GLY A 90 18.91 2.57 0.96
N ASN A 91 19.69 1.50 1.12
CA ASN A 91 19.54 0.51 2.20
C ASN A 91 18.12 -0.07 2.35
N GLY A 92 17.47 -0.40 1.22
CA GLY A 92 16.13 -0.98 1.22
C GLY A 92 15.01 0.01 1.54
N VAL A 93 15.31 1.31 1.53
CA VAL A 93 14.35 2.39 1.76
C VAL A 93 13.88 2.97 0.43
N TYR A 94 12.57 3.10 0.29
CA TYR A 94 11.86 3.64 -0.86
C TYR A 94 10.81 4.67 -0.43
N ARG A 95 10.33 5.48 -1.37
CA ARG A 95 9.31 6.51 -1.14
C ARG A 95 8.08 6.20 -1.97
N LEU A 96 6.97 5.90 -1.31
CA LEU A 96 5.66 5.78 -1.92
C LEU A 96 5.04 7.18 -2.03
N GLN A 97 5.22 7.78 -3.20
CA GLN A 97 4.78 9.13 -3.52
C GLN A 97 3.39 9.14 -4.14
N GLY A 98 2.71 10.28 -4.04
CA GLY A 98 1.45 10.48 -4.73
C GLY A 98 0.23 9.91 -3.99
N MET A 99 0.39 9.49 -2.73
CA MET A 99 -0.69 8.96 -1.92
C MET A 99 -1.70 10.06 -1.57
N LYS A 100 -2.98 9.71 -1.69
CA LYS A 100 -4.11 10.52 -1.20
C LYS A 100 -5.29 9.60 -0.91
N PHE A 101 -5.82 9.68 0.29
CA PHE A 101 -7.09 9.07 0.66
C PHE A 101 -8.17 10.16 0.54
N SER A 102 -9.18 9.95 -0.29
CA SER A 102 -10.22 10.97 -0.55
C SER A 102 -11.25 11.07 0.58
N MET A 103 -11.45 9.99 1.33
CA MET A 103 -12.50 9.89 2.35
C MET A 103 -12.15 8.89 3.46
N PRO A 104 -12.74 9.02 4.66
CA PRO A 104 -12.60 8.05 5.75
C PRO A 104 -13.03 6.65 5.35
N GLY A 105 -12.59 5.64 6.09
CA GLY A 105 -13.00 4.24 5.89
C GLY A 105 -11.83 3.31 5.57
N TRP A 106 -12.16 2.12 5.04
CA TRP A 106 -11.20 1.06 4.77
C TRP A 106 -10.58 1.19 3.38
N TRP A 107 -9.25 1.30 3.36
CA TRP A 107 -8.41 1.34 2.19
C TRP A 107 -7.42 0.18 2.18
N THR A 108 -7.00 -0.23 0.99
CA THR A 108 -5.94 -1.21 0.78
C THR A 108 -4.77 -0.60 0.02
N ILE A 109 -3.56 -1.01 0.38
CA ILE A 109 -2.32 -0.70 -0.34
C ILE A 109 -1.65 -2.04 -0.65
N THR A 110 -1.57 -2.40 -1.92
CA THR A 110 -0.85 -3.59 -2.37
C THR A 110 0.48 -3.18 -2.97
N LEU A 111 1.57 -3.79 -2.47
CA LEU A 111 2.90 -3.60 -3.02
C LEU A 111 3.38 -4.89 -3.66
N LYS A 112 3.76 -4.83 -4.94
CA LYS A 112 4.43 -5.92 -5.64
C LYS A 112 5.92 -5.62 -5.72
N VAL A 113 6.72 -6.36 -4.97
CA VAL A 113 8.18 -6.22 -4.87
C VAL A 113 8.85 -7.18 -5.83
N ARG A 114 9.80 -6.69 -6.63
CA ARG A 114 10.53 -7.49 -7.61
C ARG A 114 12.02 -7.18 -7.58
N ASP A 115 12.84 -8.21 -7.52
CA ASP A 115 14.29 -8.15 -7.76
C ASP A 115 14.69 -9.07 -8.93
N ALA A 116 15.98 -9.32 -9.13
CA ALA A 116 16.46 -10.16 -10.21
C ALA A 116 16.12 -11.66 -10.05
N GLN A 117 15.71 -12.08 -8.86
CA GLN A 117 15.51 -13.48 -8.49
C GLN A 117 14.03 -13.83 -8.29
N ARG A 118 13.22 -12.91 -7.78
CA ARG A 118 11.84 -13.20 -7.39
C ARG A 118 10.91 -11.99 -7.45
N ASP A 119 9.63 -12.32 -7.58
CA ASP A 119 8.48 -11.43 -7.48
C ASP A 119 7.64 -11.91 -6.30
N ASP A 120 7.20 -10.99 -5.44
CA ASP A 120 6.26 -11.32 -4.36
C ASP A 120 5.43 -10.07 -4.02
N ASP A 121 4.28 -10.26 -3.37
CA ASP A 121 3.37 -9.15 -3.04
C ASP A 121 2.86 -9.20 -1.61
N VAL A 122 2.43 -8.04 -1.13
CA VAL A 122 1.84 -7.86 0.21
C VAL A 122 0.73 -6.82 0.13
N THR A 123 -0.37 -7.05 0.83
CA THR A 123 -1.48 -6.09 0.93
C THR A 123 -1.66 -5.62 2.37
N PHE A 124 -1.63 -4.30 2.56
CA PHE A 124 -1.86 -3.62 3.82
C PHE A 124 -3.28 -3.06 3.88
N ASN A 125 -3.90 -3.13 5.06
CA ASN A 125 -5.17 -2.47 5.33
C ASN A 125 -4.93 -1.19 6.13
N VAL A 126 -5.58 -0.11 5.70
CA VAL A 126 -5.57 1.18 6.40
C VAL A 126 -7.01 1.57 6.67
N VAL A 127 -7.33 1.88 7.94
CA VAL A 127 -8.64 2.39 8.32
C VAL A 127 -8.48 3.84 8.79
N LEU A 128 -9.13 4.75 8.08
CA LEU A 128 -9.09 6.18 8.40
C LEU A 128 -10.34 6.57 9.19
N PRO A 129 -10.20 7.20 10.37
CA PRO A 129 -11.35 7.69 11.11
C PRO A 129 -12.02 8.85 10.34
N PRO A 130 -13.28 9.17 10.67
CA PRO A 130 -13.89 10.42 10.22
C PRO A 130 -12.98 11.62 10.50
N ALA A 131 -12.98 12.61 9.61
CA ALA A 131 -12.26 13.85 9.85
C ALA A 131 -12.76 14.45 11.18
N VAL A 132 -11.83 14.73 12.10
CA VAL A 132 -12.17 15.57 13.25
C VAL A 132 -12.41 16.97 12.70
N ALA A 133 -13.62 17.50 12.89
CA ALA A 133 -13.87 18.92 12.64
C ALA A 133 -12.92 19.70 13.55
N SER A 134 -12.08 20.54 12.94
CA SER A 134 -11.26 21.52 13.66
C SER A 134 -12.13 22.68 14.12
#